data_AF-A0A7C7GSZ6-F1
#
_entry.id   AF-A0A7C7GSZ6-F1
#
_cell.length_a   1.000
_cell.length_b   1.000
_cell.length_c   1.000
_cell.angle_alpha   90.00
_cell.angle_beta   90.00
_cell.angle_gamma   90.00
#
_symmetry.space_group_name_H-M   'P 1'
#
loop_
_entity.id
_entity.type
_entity.pdbx_description
1 polymer ?
#
loop_
_entity_poly.entity_id
_entity_poly.type
_entity_poly.pdbx_seq_one_letter_code
_entity_poly.pdbx_strand_id
1 'polypeptide(L)'
;MQLSTFPFVALTMGIGFVAGLIATGALSPDGEQAIPLLTTLIVSEFSMFLTGIGAYIGIRDLLARGVRLSMLLATVGCAVLAPIFLYLGMQHWPG
;
A
#
# COMPACT_ATOMS: atom_id res chain seq x y z
N MET A 1 16.83 -8.85 7.02
CA MET A 1 16.44 -7.42 7.08
C MET A 1 16.17 -7.06 8.53
N GLN A 2 16.62 -5.89 8.99
CA GLN A 2 16.26 -5.40 10.33
C GLN A 2 14.78 -4.96 10.32
N LEU A 3 14.03 -5.27 11.38
CA LEU A 3 12.59 -4.95 11.46
C LEU A 3 12.29 -3.44 11.31
N SER A 4 13.25 -2.58 11.68
CA SER A 4 13.16 -1.13 11.54
C SER A 4 13.19 -0.64 10.08
N THR A 5 13.72 -1.44 9.14
CA THR A 5 13.76 -1.08 7.71
C THR A 5 12.44 -1.43 7.01
N PHE A 6 11.65 -2.33 7.57
CA PHE A 6 10.46 -2.87 6.93
C PHE A 6 9.43 -1.81 6.52
N PRO A 7 9.10 -0.80 7.35
CA PRO A 7 8.11 0.21 6.97
C PRO A 7 8.53 1.06 5.76
N PHE A 8 9.83 1.29 5.58
CA PHE A 8 10.35 1.97 4.39
C PHE A 8 10.19 1.10 3.13
N VAL A 9 10.50 -0.19 3.23
CA VAL A 9 10.32 -1.13 2.12
C VAL A 9 8.84 -1.23 1.77
N ALA A 10 7.96 -1.41 2.76
CA ALA A 10 6.52 -1.47 2.57
C ALA A 10 5.98 -0.19 1.91
N LEU A 11 6.44 0.99 2.33
CA LEU A 11 6.06 2.26 1.72
C LEU A 11 6.49 2.33 0.25
N THR A 12 7.79 2.09 -0.04
CA THR A 12 8.31 2.17 -1.41
C THR A 12 7.61 1.21 -2.35
N MET A 13 7.32 -0.01 -1.87
CA MET A 13 6.65 -1.04 -2.65
C MET A 13 5.16 -0.71 -2.84
N GLY A 14 4.48 -0.20 -1.80
CA GLY A 14 3.10 0.30 -1.89
C GLY A 14 2.96 1.45 -2.89
N ILE A 15 3.88 2.42 -2.89
CA ILE A 15 3.91 3.50 -3.89
C ILE A 15 4.11 2.93 -5.29
N GLY A 16 5.03 1.97 -5.44
CA GLY A 16 5.28 1.28 -6.72
C GLY A 16 4.04 0.56 -7.25
N PHE A 17 3.28 -0.11 -6.40
CA PHE A 17 2.03 -0.77 -6.80
C PHE A 17 0.94 0.22 -7.21
N VAL A 18 0.74 1.33 -6.48
CA VAL A 18 -0.19 2.39 -6.91
C VAL A 18 0.21 2.93 -8.28
N ALA A 19 1.50 3.26 -8.47
CA ALA A 19 2.01 3.75 -9.75
C ALA A 19 1.81 2.73 -10.88
N GLY A 20 2.02 1.44 -10.60
CA GLY A 20 1.75 0.36 -11.55
C GLY A 20 0.28 0.27 -11.94
N LEU A 21 -0.64 0.36 -10.98
CA LEU A 21 -2.09 0.35 -11.24
C LEU A 21 -2.55 1.57 -12.05
N ILE A 22 -1.96 2.74 -11.81
CA ILE A 22 -2.20 3.92 -12.65
C ILE A 22 -1.70 3.68 -14.07
N ALA A 23 -0.48 3.16 -14.22
CA ALA A 23 0.14 2.93 -15.53
C ALA A 23 -0.57 1.87 -16.38
N THR A 24 -1.22 0.89 -15.75
CA THR A 24 -1.98 -0.15 -16.46
C THR A 24 -3.41 0.27 -16.82
N GLY A 25 -3.81 1.49 -16.49
CA GLY A 25 -5.18 1.96 -16.68
C GLY A 25 -6.17 1.26 -15.73
N ALA A 26 -5.69 0.62 -14.66
CA ALA A 26 -6.57 -0.07 -13.73
C ALA A 26 -7.54 0.88 -13.02
N LEU A 27 -7.25 2.18 -13.01
CA LEU A 27 -8.09 3.21 -12.42
C LEU A 27 -8.97 3.95 -13.45
N SER A 28 -8.85 3.60 -14.74
CA SER A 28 -9.58 4.28 -15.81
C SER A 28 -11.02 3.75 -15.91
N PRO A 29 -12.03 4.64 -15.92
CA PRO A 29 -13.43 4.24 -16.07
C PRO A 29 -13.79 3.77 -17.50
N ASP A 30 -12.92 4.01 -18.48
CA ASP A 30 -13.18 3.79 -19.91
C ASP A 30 -12.97 2.32 -20.36
N GLY A 31 -12.69 1.39 -19.45
CA GLY A 31 -12.76 -0.05 -19.70
C GLY A 31 -11.58 -0.68 -20.46
N GLU A 32 -10.61 0.10 -20.96
CA GLU A 32 -9.35 -0.44 -21.48
C GLU A 32 -8.37 -0.73 -20.35
N GLN A 33 -8.62 -1.82 -19.63
CA GLN A 33 -7.70 -2.32 -18.61
C GLN A 33 -6.62 -3.19 -19.28
N ALA A 34 -5.35 -2.79 -19.15
CA ALA A 34 -4.25 -3.59 -19.69
C ALA A 34 -4.01 -4.89 -18.89
N ILE A 35 -4.56 -4.98 -17.67
CA ILE A 35 -4.42 -6.12 -16.75
C ILE A 35 -5.77 -6.72 -16.40
N PRO A 36 -5.86 -8.06 -16.20
CA PRO A 36 -7.09 -8.71 -15.77
C PRO A 36 -7.59 -8.20 -14.42
N LEU A 37 -8.91 -8.12 -14.26
CA LEU A 37 -9.57 -7.67 -13.03
C LEU A 37 -9.09 -8.42 -11.78
N LEU A 38 -8.92 -9.73 -11.87
CA LEU A 38 -8.45 -10.58 -10.78
C LEU A 38 -7.03 -10.19 -10.33
N THR A 39 -6.16 -9.82 -11.28
CA THR A 39 -4.81 -9.33 -10.98
C THR A 39 -4.86 -7.99 -10.25
N THR A 40 -5.71 -7.06 -10.68
CA THR A 40 -5.93 -5.76 -10.00
C THR A 40 -6.39 -5.95 -8.56
N LEU A 41 -7.32 -6.87 -8.31
CA LEU A 41 -7.81 -7.20 -6.98
C LEU A 41 -6.71 -7.78 -6.09
N ILE A 42 -5.99 -8.81 -6.57
CA ILE A 42 -4.90 -9.43 -5.79
C ILE A 42 -3.82 -8.41 -5.45
N VAL A 43 -3.41 -7.58 -6.41
CA VAL A 43 -2.38 -6.55 -6.18
C VAL A 43 -2.87 -5.53 -5.15
N SER A 44 -4.14 -5.12 -5.21
CA SER A 44 -4.73 -4.18 -4.26
C SER A 44 -4.79 -4.77 -2.85
N GLU A 45 -5.30 -6.00 -2.68
CA GLU A 45 -5.37 -6.69 -1.38
C GLU A 45 -3.98 -6.94 -0.79
N PHE A 46 -3.05 -7.45 -1.60
CA PHE A 46 -1.68 -7.68 -1.16
C PHE A 46 -1.00 -6.38 -0.70
N SER A 47 -1.19 -5.30 -1.46
CA SER A 47 -0.62 -3.99 -1.12
C SER A 47 -1.24 -3.39 0.13
N MET A 48 -2.55 -3.61 0.36
CA MET A 48 -3.22 -3.25 1.60
C MET A 48 -2.59 -3.97 2.81
N PHE A 49 -2.40 -5.29 2.74
CA PHE A 49 -1.77 -6.03 3.84
C PHE A 49 -0.31 -5.64 4.04
N LEU A 50 0.46 -5.47 2.96
CA LEU A 50 1.86 -5.07 3.02
C LEU A 50 2.02 -3.72 3.73
N THR A 51 1.24 -2.72 3.32
CA THR A 51 1.26 -1.38 3.93
C THR A 51 0.66 -1.37 5.33
N GLY A 52 -0.39 -2.16 5.59
CA GLY A 52 -0.94 -2.33 6.94
C GLY A 52 0.07 -2.90 7.95
N ILE A 53 0.83 -3.94 7.55
CA ILE A 53 1.91 -4.49 8.39
C ILE A 53 3.04 -3.47 8.54
N GLY A 54 3.36 -2.73 7.47
CA GLY A 54 4.35 -1.65 7.50
C GLY A 54 3.99 -0.56 8.51
N ALA A 55 2.73 -0.15 8.53
CA ALA A 55 2.20 0.79 9.52
C ALA A 55 2.28 0.21 10.94
N TYR A 56 1.85 -1.04 11.15
CA TYR A 56 1.89 -1.67 12.46
C TYR A 56 3.32 -1.77 13.04
N ILE A 57 4.27 -2.26 12.24
CA ILE A 57 5.68 -2.35 12.65
C ILE A 57 6.25 -0.96 12.92
N GLY A 58 5.88 0.03 12.10
CA GLY A 58 6.34 1.40 12.28
C GLY A 58 5.82 2.08 13.54
N ILE A 59 4.54 1.91 13.85
CA ILE A 59 3.93 2.36 15.11
C ILE A 59 4.64 1.72 16.30
N ARG A 60 4.88 0.39 16.24
CA ARG A 60 5.58 -0.31 17.33
C ARG A 60 7.00 0.20 17.54
N ASP A 61 7.76 0.46 16.47
CA ASP A 61 9.12 0.96 16.58
C ASP A 61 9.15 2.41 17.12
N LEU A 62 8.22 3.25 16.68
CA LEU A 62 8.04 4.63 17.20
C LEU A 62 7.72 4.63 18.70
N LEU A 63 6.86 3.72 19.16
CA LEU A 63 6.53 3.57 20.58
C LEU A 63 7.73 3.04 21.40
N ALA A 64 8.53 2.13 20.84
CA ALA A 64 9.62 1.48 21.56
C ALA A 64 10.91 2.32 21.59
N ARG A 65 11.22 3.07 20.53
CA ARG A 65 12.50 3.79 20.34
C ARG A 65 12.35 5.32 20.30
N GLY A 66 11.12 5.82 20.43
CA GLY A 66 10.80 7.24 20.35
C GLY A 66 10.54 7.74 18.92
N VAL A 67 10.03 8.97 18.83
CA VAL A 67 9.62 9.58 17.55
C VAL A 67 10.83 9.97 16.72
N ARG A 68 11.02 9.30 15.59
CA ARG A 68 11.98 9.68 14.54
C ARG A 68 11.20 10.14 13.32
N LEU A 69 11.48 11.34 12.82
CA LEU A 69 10.70 11.96 11.75
C LEU A 69 10.61 11.07 10.50
N SER A 70 11.71 10.44 10.09
CA SER A 70 11.73 9.54 8.93
C SER A 70 10.84 8.31 9.12
N MET A 71 10.88 7.70 10.30
CA MET A 71 10.05 6.54 10.64
C MET A 71 8.58 6.91 10.74
N LEU A 72 8.28 8.08 11.28
CA LEU A 72 6.93 8.63 11.37
C LEU A 72 6.35 8.86 9.98
N LEU A 73 7.10 9.48 9.06
CA LEU A 73 6.68 9.66 7.67
C LEU A 73 6.43 8.32 6.97
N ALA A 74 7.32 7.32 7.15
CA ALA A 74 7.14 6.00 6.56
C ALA A 74 5.87 5.30 7.08
N THR A 75 5.64 5.41 8.39
CA THR A 75 4.49 4.83 9.07
C THR A 75 3.18 5.49 8.64
N VAL A 76 3.14 6.82 8.59
CA VAL A 76 1.97 7.59 8.14
C VAL A 76 1.69 7.29 6.67
N GLY A 77 2.71 7.25 5.82
CA GLY A 77 2.56 6.88 4.41
C GLY A 77 1.95 5.49 4.23
N CYS A 78 2.44 4.50 4.98
CA CYS A 78 1.86 3.15 4.99
C CYS A 78 0.40 3.16 5.51
N ALA A 79 0.12 3.91 6.57
CA ALA A 79 -1.21 4.00 7.16
C ALA A 79 -2.23 4.70 6.24
N VAL A 80 -1.78 5.58 5.35
CA VAL A 80 -2.62 6.22 4.31
C VAL A 80 -2.78 5.33 3.08
N LEU A 81 -1.73 4.62 2.65
CA LEU A 81 -1.81 3.72 1.50
C LEU A 81 -2.72 2.52 1.75
N ALA A 82 -2.72 1.94 2.95
CA ALA A 82 -3.56 0.80 3.27
C ALA A 82 -5.07 1.04 2.98
N PRO A 83 -5.71 2.11 3.48
CA PRO A 83 -7.12 2.39 3.17
C PRO A 83 -7.34 2.77 1.70
N ILE A 84 -6.37 3.38 1.02
CA ILE A 84 -6.46 3.63 -0.43
C ILE A 84 -6.58 2.31 -1.19
N PHE A 85 -5.69 1.35 -0.90
CA PHE A 85 -5.75 0.03 -1.54
C PHE A 85 -7.01 -0.75 -1.21
N LEU A 86 -7.51 -0.63 0.03
CA LEU A 86 -8.80 -1.20 0.42
C LEU A 86 -9.96 -0.59 -0.38
N TYR A 87 -9.97 0.74 -0.55
CA TYR A 87 -10.97 1.42 -1.37
C TYR A 87 -10.91 0.98 -2.84
N LEU A 88 -9.71 0.89 -3.41
CA LEU A 88 -9.51 0.42 -4.79
C LEU A 88 -9.98 -1.03 -4.96
N GLY A 89 -9.67 -1.91 -4.02
CA GLY A 89 -10.15 -3.29 -4.04
C GLY A 89 -11.68 -3.38 -4.02
N MET A 90 -12.34 -2.57 -3.18
CA MET A 90 -13.81 -2.52 -3.14
C MET A 90 -14.42 -1.98 -4.44
N GLN A 91 -13.83 -0.95 -5.05
CA GLN A 91 -14.32 -0.36 -6.30
C GLN A 91 -14.26 -1.36 -7.47
N HIS A 92 -13.30 -2.26 -7.46
CA HIS A 92 -13.11 -3.28 -8.50
C HIS A 92 -13.93 -4.54 -8.28
N TRP A 93 -14.63 -4.65 -7.15
CA TRP A 93 -15.49 -5.80 -6.89
C TRP A 93 -16.73 -5.72 -7.78
N PRO A 94 -16.98 -6.69 -8.69
CA PRO A 94 -18.23 -6.74 -9.43
C PRO A 94 -19.35 -7.11 -8.46
N GLY A 95 -20.13 -6.11 -8.06
CA GLY A 95 -21.38 -6.26 -7.31
C GLY A 95 -22.57 -6.44 -8.23
#